data_AF-A0A543KQX4-F1
#
_entry.id   AF-A0A543KQX4-F1
#
_cell.length_a   1.000
_cell.length_b   1.000
_cell.length_c   1.000
_cell.angle_alpha   90.00
_cell.angle_beta   90.00
_cell.angle_gamma   90.00
#
_symmetry.space_group_name_H-M   'P 1'
#
loop_
_entity.id
_entity.type
_entity.pdbx_description
1 polymer ?
#
loop_
_entity_poly.entity_id
_entity_poly.type
_entity_poly.pdbx_seq_one_letter_code
_entity_poly.pdbx_strand_id
1 'polypeptide(L)'
;MSRHEEKGAADCADVVLRLFEYVDNEAGPVDRARIEAHLDQCGRCLAEYERDLLVKALVRRACACEQAPDTLRSQILTRITATATSVTVVEQRRPEQG
;
A
#
# COMPACT_ATOMS: atom_id res chain seq x y z
N MET A 1 -19.40 14.93 29.32
CA MET A 1 -18.78 14.68 28.01
C MET A 1 -17.33 14.37 28.29
N SER A 2 -16.94 13.12 28.08
CA SER A 2 -15.75 12.54 28.70
C SER A 2 -14.53 12.79 27.83
N ARG A 3 -13.38 13.16 28.41
CA ARG A 3 -12.09 13.43 27.71
C ARG A 3 -11.62 12.29 26.80
N HIS A 4 -12.23 11.11 26.88
CA HIS A 4 -11.93 9.96 26.04
C HIS A 4 -12.57 10.05 24.64
N GLU A 5 -13.68 10.76 24.47
CA GLU A 5 -14.36 10.91 23.17
C GLU A 5 -13.63 11.88 22.23
N GLU A 6 -13.04 12.96 22.75
CA GLU A 6 -12.29 13.95 21.94
C GLU A 6 -11.01 13.37 21.33
N LYS A 7 -10.27 12.53 22.09
CA LYS A 7 -9.05 11.90 21.59
C LYS A 7 -9.33 10.90 20.47
N GLY A 8 -10.40 10.11 20.60
CA GLY A 8 -10.84 9.20 19.54
C GLY A 8 -11.32 9.93 18.29
N ALA A 9 -12.01 11.06 18.46
CA ALA A 9 -12.47 11.88 17.33
C ALA A 9 -11.31 12.50 16.54
N ALA A 10 -10.27 13.00 17.21
CA ALA A 10 -9.06 13.52 16.55
C ALA A 10 -8.30 12.41 15.81
N ASP A 11 -8.18 11.22 16.40
CA ASP A 11 -7.52 10.08 15.74
C ASP A 11 -8.31 9.55 14.54
N CYS A 12 -9.65 9.54 14.61
CA CYS A 12 -10.50 9.21 13.46
C CYS A 12 -10.32 10.20 12.31
N ALA A 13 -10.23 11.50 12.60
CA ALA A 13 -10.07 12.53 11.57
C ALA A 13 -8.73 12.37 10.83
N ASP A 14 -7.65 12.11 11.56
CA ASP A 14 -6.33 11.84 10.98
C ASP A 14 -6.34 10.59 10.10
N VAL A 15 -6.96 9.51 10.56
CA VAL A 15 -7.04 8.25 9.79
C VAL A 15 -7.84 8.46 8.51
N VAL A 16 -9.02 9.09 8.60
CA VAL A 16 -9.86 9.37 7.43
C VAL A 16 -9.12 10.24 6.41
N LEU A 17 -8.35 11.23 6.86
CA LEU A 17 -7.54 12.07 5.97
C LEU A 17 -6.46 11.27 5.21
N ARG A 18 -6.04 10.11 5.73
CA ARG A 18 -4.96 9.29 5.15
C ARG A 18 -5.47 8.02 4.46
N LEU A 19 -6.77 7.74 4.51
CA LEU A 19 -7.35 6.52 3.94
C LEU A 19 -7.11 6.38 2.44
N PHE A 20 -7.13 7.48 1.68
CA PHE A 20 -6.90 7.44 0.23
C PHE A 20 -5.51 6.87 -0.12
N GLU A 21 -4.47 7.30 0.59
CA GLU A 21 -3.11 6.79 0.40
C GLU A 21 -2.99 5.33 0.81
N TYR A 22 -3.70 4.93 1.88
CA TYR A 22 -3.75 3.53 2.29
C TYR A 22 -4.45 2.64 1.26
N VAL A 23 -5.59 3.10 0.73
CA VAL A 23 -6.35 2.43 -0.36
C VAL A 23 -5.52 2.30 -1.64
N ASP A 24 -4.67 3.28 -1.93
CA ASP A 24 -3.76 3.27 -3.08
C ASP A 24 -2.42 2.57 -2.82
N ASN A 25 -2.21 2.07 -1.59
CA ASN A 25 -0.96 1.43 -1.17
C ASN A 25 0.26 2.36 -1.31
N GLU A 26 0.03 3.66 -1.08
CA GLU A 26 1.01 4.74 -1.07
C GLU A 26 1.37 5.20 0.37
N ALA A 27 0.61 4.76 1.37
CA ALA A 27 0.91 5.02 2.77
C ALA A 27 2.26 4.41 3.18
N GLY A 28 3.10 5.21 3.84
CA GLY A 28 4.36 4.73 4.42
C GLY A 28 4.14 3.68 5.52
N PRO A 29 5.16 2.88 5.89
CA PRO A 29 5.00 1.74 6.80
C PRO A 29 4.46 2.12 8.18
N VAL A 30 4.81 3.31 8.68
CA VAL A 30 4.33 3.82 9.98
C VAL A 30 2.84 4.16 9.91
N ASP A 31 2.42 4.91 8.89
CA ASP A 31 1.02 5.30 8.72
C ASP A 31 0.15 4.09 8.42
N ARG A 32 0.66 3.15 7.61
CA ARG A 32 0.00 1.89 7.31
C ARG A 32 -0.34 1.12 8.58
N ALA A 33 0.64 0.90 9.46
CA ALA A 33 0.43 0.18 10.71
C ALA A 33 -0.53 0.92 11.66
N ARG A 34 -0.46 2.26 11.71
CA ARG A 34 -1.40 3.08 12.49
C ARG A 34 -2.84 2.95 11.98
N ILE A 35 -3.03 3.04 10.67
CA ILE A 35 -4.36 2.94 10.04
C ILE A 35 -4.91 1.53 10.25
N GLU A 36 -4.13 0.46 10.01
CA GLU A 36 -4.54 -0.92 10.26
C GLU A 36 -5.03 -1.12 11.70
N ALA A 37 -4.23 -0.70 12.69
CA ALA A 37 -4.59 -0.82 14.09
C ALA A 37 -5.85 -0.04 14.49
N HIS A 38 -6.11 1.10 13.85
CA HIS A 38 -7.31 1.90 14.09
C HIS A 38 -8.55 1.26 13.46
N LEU A 39 -8.44 0.75 12.23
CA LEU A 39 -9.54 0.07 11.54
C LEU A 39 -10.02 -1.18 12.28
N ASP A 40 -9.11 -1.90 12.94
CA ASP A 40 -9.45 -3.06 13.78
C ASP A 40 -10.34 -2.73 14.98
N GLN A 41 -10.34 -1.46 15.42
CA GLN A 41 -11.02 -1.01 16.64
C GLN A 41 -12.16 -0.01 16.38
N CYS A 42 -12.26 0.52 15.16
CA CYS A 42 -13.18 1.61 14.81
C CYS A 42 -14.06 1.27 13.60
N GLY A 43 -15.27 0.76 13.87
CA GLY A 43 -16.24 0.43 12.82
C GLY A 43 -16.67 1.63 11.95
N ARG A 44 -16.61 2.86 12.49
CA ARG A 44 -16.89 4.08 11.71
C ARG A 44 -15.84 4.30 10.62
N CYS A 45 -14.56 4.23 10.97
CA CYS A 45 -13.48 4.41 10.01
C CYS A 45 -13.39 3.23 9.04
N LEU A 46 -13.76 2.02 9.49
CA LEU A 46 -13.92 0.86 8.60
C LEU A 46 -14.98 1.11 7.51
N ALA A 47 -16.13 1.69 7.87
CA ALA A 47 -17.16 2.03 6.89
C ALA A 47 -16.70 3.09 5.86
N GLU A 48 -15.87 4.06 6.27
CA GLU A 48 -15.28 5.02 5.33
C GLU A 48 -14.22 4.37 4.42
N TYR A 49 -13.40 3.47 4.96
CA TYR A 49 -12.46 2.69 4.16
C TYR A 49 -13.17 1.83 3.09
N GLU A 50 -14.24 1.14 3.47
CA GLU A 50 -15.06 0.36 2.54
C GLU A 50 -15.69 1.23 1.45
N ARG A 51 -16.13 2.45 1.79
CA ARG A 51 -16.64 3.44 0.83
C ARG A 51 -15.57 3.78 -0.20
N ASP A 52 -14.35 4.09 0.23
CA ASP A 52 -13.25 4.46 -0.66
C ASP A 52 -12.86 3.29 -1.59
N LEU A 53 -12.86 2.05 -1.09
CA LEU A 53 -12.67 0.85 -1.90
C LEU A 53 -13.73 0.72 -3.00
N LEU A 54 -15.01 0.98 -2.67
CA LEU A 54 -16.11 0.93 -3.64
C LEU A 54 -15.95 2.02 -4.71
N VAL A 55 -15.56 3.24 -4.32
CA VAL A 55 -15.29 4.33 -5.26
C VAL A 55 -14.14 3.96 -6.20
N LYS A 56 -13.02 3.44 -5.67
CA LYS A 56 -11.88 2.97 -6.46
C LYS A 56 -12.29 1.87 -7.46
N ALA A 57 -13.10 0.92 -7.02
CA ALA A 57 -13.62 -0.14 -7.89
C ALA A 57 -14.51 0.41 -9.01
N LEU A 58 -15.37 1.39 -8.69
CA LEU A 58 -16.24 2.05 -9.67
C LEU A 58 -15.43 2.79 -10.74
N VAL A 59 -14.45 3.59 -10.32
CA VAL A 59 -13.55 4.32 -11.24
C VAL A 59 -12.82 3.33 -12.15
N ARG A 60 -12.23 2.27 -11.58
CA ARG A 60 -11.56 1.23 -12.35
C ARG A 60 -12.48 0.60 -13.40
N ARG A 61 -13.73 0.31 -13.05
CA ARG A 61 -14.71 -0.27 -13.99
C ARG A 61 -15.06 0.71 -15.11
N ALA A 62 -15.28 1.98 -14.78
CA ALA A 62 -15.63 3.01 -15.76
C ALA A 62 -14.49 3.28 -16.75
N CYS A 63 -13.24 3.22 -16.29
CA CYS A 63 -12.05 3.45 -17.10
C CYS A 63 -11.47 2.19 -17.77
N ALA A 64 -12.05 1.00 -17.53
CA ALA A 64 -11.53 -0.27 -18.05
C ALA A 64 -11.60 -0.42 -19.59
N CYS A 65 -12.29 0.48 -20.28
CA CYS A 65 -12.38 0.52 -21.74
C CYS A 65 -11.09 0.98 -22.43
N GLU A 66 -10.15 1.60 -21.71
CA GLU A 66 -8.87 2.04 -22.25
C GLU A 66 -7.77 1.01 -21.95
N GLN A 67 -7.62 0.03 -22.84
CA GLN A 67 -6.50 -0.92 -22.75
C GLN A 67 -5.19 -0.23 -23.11
N ALA A 68 -4.15 -0.42 -22.30
CA ALA A 68 -2.82 0.06 -22.60
C ALA A 68 -2.29 -0.59 -23.91
N PRO A 69 -1.58 0.15 -24.79
CA PRO A 69 -1.03 -0.42 -26.01
C PRO A 69 -0.08 -1.59 -25.73
N ASP A 70 -0.15 -2.65 -26.54
CA ASP A 70 0.69 -3.85 -26.40
C ASP A 70 2.19 -3.55 -26.44
N THR A 71 2.57 -2.51 -27.19
CA THR A 71 3.95 -2.04 -27.28
C THR A 71 4.47 -1.53 -25.94
N LEU A 72 3.63 -0.81 -25.17
CA LEU A 72 3.99 -0.34 -23.83
C LEU A 72 4.10 -1.52 -22.85
N ARG A 73 3.14 -2.44 -22.90
CA ARG A 73 3.15 -3.65 -22.07
C ARG A 73 4.41 -4.47 -22.29
N SER A 74 4.78 -4.71 -23.55
CA SER A 74 5.97 -5.47 -23.93
C SER A 74 7.25 -4.79 -23.43
N GLN A 75 7.35 -3.47 -23.58
CA GLN A 75 8.50 -2.70 -23.09
C GLN A 75 8.66 -2.77 -21.57
N ILE A 76 7.56 -2.64 -20.82
CA ILE A 76 7.57 -2.73 -19.36
C ILE A 76 8.08 -4.10 -18.91
N LEU A 77 7.52 -5.18 -19.48
CA LEU A 77 7.91 -6.56 -19.14
C LEU A 77 9.40 -6.80 -19.43
N THR A 78 9.89 -6.41 -20.61
CA THR A 78 11.31 -6.55 -20.96
C THR A 78 12.22 -5.86 -19.95
N ARG A 79 11.90 -4.63 -19.52
CA ARG A 79 12.72 -3.89 -18.54
C ARG A 79 12.70 -4.54 -17.16
N ILE A 80 11.54 -5.01 -16.69
CA ILE A 80 11.42 -5.71 -15.42
C ILE A 80 12.26 -6.99 -15.44
N THR A 81 12.17 -7.80 -16.50
CA THR A 81 12.91 -9.07 -16.61
C THR A 81 14.42 -8.86 -16.78
N ALA A 82 14.85 -7.83 -17.51
CA ALA A 82 16.27 -7.56 -17.77
C ALA A 82 17.07 -7.20 -16.49
N THR A 83 16.41 -6.73 -15.43
CA THR A 83 17.09 -6.28 -14.20
C THR A 83 17.43 -7.45 -13.25
N ALA A 84 16.93 -8.65 -13.53
CA ALA A 84 17.06 -9.81 -12.65
C ALA A 84 18.23 -10.74 -13.00
N THR A 85 19.47 -10.26 -13.21
CA THR A 85 20.66 -11.15 -13.19
C THR A 85 21.98 -10.42 -12.91
N SER A 86 22.41 -10.35 -11.65
CA SER A 86 23.83 -10.37 -11.30
C SER A 86 24.00 -10.91 -9.88
N VAL A 87 24.13 -12.24 -9.77
CA VAL A 87 24.52 -12.89 -8.52
C VAL A 87 26.04 -13.02 -8.52
N THR A 88 26.72 -12.17 -7.76
CA THR A 88 28.15 -12.32 -7.48
C THR A 88 28.33 -13.35 -6.38
N VAL A 89 28.81 -14.54 -6.73
CA VAL A 89 29.19 -15.57 -5.76
C VAL A 89 30.50 -15.15 -5.10
N VAL A 90 30.45 -14.81 -3.81
CA VAL A 90 31.66 -14.54 -3.01
C VAL A 90 32.14 -15.87 -2.41
N GLU A 91 33.22 -16.40 -2.95
CA GLU A 91 33.86 -17.62 -2.44
C GLU A 91 34.60 -17.29 -1.12
N GLN A 92 34.06 -17.75 0.01
CA GLN A 92 34.68 -17.56 1.32
C GLN A 92 35.77 -18.62 1.54
N ARG A 93 37.04 -18.22 1.42
CA ARG A 93 38.15 -19.09 1.85
C ARG A 93 38.11 -19.29 3.36
N ARG A 94 38.00 -20.56 3.77
CA ARG A 94 38.03 -21.02 5.16
C ARG A 94 39.41 -20.76 5.76
N PRO A 95 39.55 -20.10 6.93
CA PRO A 95 40.84 -19.98 7.57
C PRO A 95 41.29 -21.34 8.09
N GLU A 96 42.46 -21.75 7.62
CA GLU A 96 43.26 -22.87 8.11
C GLU A 96 43.68 -22.61 9.57
N GLN A 97 43.09 -23.38 10.49
CA GLN A 97 43.42 -23.34 11.92
C GLN A 97 44.68 -24.20 12.14
N GLY A 98 45.77 -23.55 12.57
CA GLY A 98 46.96 -24.19 13.13
C GLY A 98 46.95 -24.15 14.64
#